data_AF-A0A2E0X4D6-F1
#
_entry.id   AF-A0A2E0X4D6-F1
#
_cell.length_a   1.000
_cell.length_b   1.000
_cell.length_c   1.000
_cell.angle_alpha   90.00
_cell.angle_beta   90.00
_cell.angle_gamma   90.00
#
_symmetry.space_group_name_H-M   'P 1'
#
loop_
_entity.id
_entity.type
_entity.pdbx_description
1 polymer ?
#
loop_
_entity_poly.entity_id
_entity_poly.type
_entity_poly.pdbx_seq_one_letter_code
_entity_poly.pdbx_strand_id
1 'polypeptide(L)'
;MLVRPLAAASPPDVPVAPGQTAVAVLVALATAGTCWLSLRRLRGTTLAAPAAWAIGSAAALAAVEAYLLWRGAAEGALQRSALRFFAAAGTFCPPMAVLGAKRPQDRGWQWIVAALWLVVSLPAVQAVLRPAGDHLELSGLWTAFLAVLAVYGTVLNYGPTRYAAASLLYLLGQAALIAPATRLRTALPWTEDAWTAIGVTLLLTALWVARAKTAAIPVAERFGAELAACDLTPTARWLAFRDAFGLSWGLRILHRVNETAELAKWPVRLAWNGFVAADDVSKQVATAELPSESRAAIHATLDTLLRRFERVAAAGES
;
A
#
# COMPACT_ATOMS: atom_id res chain seq x y z
N MET A 1 3.81 42.10 29.76
CA MET A 1 4.19 41.10 30.78
C MET A 1 3.93 39.73 30.17
N LEU A 2 4.93 39.15 29.50
CA LEU A 2 4.81 37.83 28.85
C LEU A 2 5.05 36.77 29.93
N VAL A 3 4.01 36.03 30.28
CA VAL A 3 4.09 34.90 31.21
C VAL A 3 5.00 33.86 30.59
N ARG A 4 6.22 33.72 31.13
CA ARG A 4 7.17 32.67 30.77
C ARG A 4 6.53 31.36 31.24
N PRO A 5 6.13 30.43 30.35
CA PRO A 5 5.56 29.18 30.79
C PRO A 5 6.60 28.47 31.68
N LEU A 6 6.15 28.04 32.87
CA LEU A 6 6.93 27.19 33.75
C LEU A 6 7.41 26.00 32.92
N ALA A 7 8.73 25.88 32.77
CA ALA A 7 9.34 24.72 32.14
C ALA A 7 8.89 23.49 32.91
N ALA A 8 7.97 22.72 32.33
CA ALA A 8 7.56 21.45 32.89
C ALA A 8 8.84 20.61 33.04
N ALA A 9 9.13 20.16 34.25
CA ALA A 9 10.26 19.29 34.52
C ALA A 9 10.21 18.12 33.53
N SER A 10 11.33 17.89 32.82
CA SER A 10 11.43 16.77 31.90
C SER A 10 11.04 15.50 32.66
N PRO A 11 10.05 14.73 32.18
CA PRO A 11 9.69 13.48 32.84
C PRO A 11 10.96 12.62 32.98
N PRO A 12 11.13 11.90 34.10
CA PRO A 12 12.29 11.04 34.31
C PRO A 12 12.43 10.09 33.11
N ASP A 13 13.67 9.87 32.66
CA ASP A 13 14.00 8.95 31.58
C ASP A 13 13.39 7.58 31.88
N VAL A 14 12.22 7.30 31.29
CA VAL A 14 11.59 6.00 31.41
C VAL A 14 12.50 5.03 30.68
N PRO A 15 13.05 4.01 31.36
CA PRO A 15 13.96 3.07 30.73
C PRO A 15 13.28 2.44 29.51
N VAL A 16 14.02 2.41 28.40
CA VAL A 16 13.64 1.72 27.16
C VAL A 16 13.16 0.31 27.54
N ALA A 17 11.94 -0.04 27.16
CA ALA A 17 11.39 -1.37 27.44
C ALA A 17 11.90 -2.32 26.35
N PRO A 18 12.98 -3.11 26.58
CA PRO A 18 13.62 -3.90 25.52
C PRO A 18 12.67 -4.87 24.82
N GLY A 19 11.61 -5.29 25.51
CA GLY A 19 10.55 -6.13 24.96
C GLY A 19 9.81 -5.49 23.77
N GLN A 20 9.52 -4.19 23.79
CA GLN A 20 8.76 -3.52 22.71
C GLN A 20 9.58 -3.44 21.43
N THR A 21 10.85 -3.06 21.54
CA THR A 21 11.81 -3.01 20.43
C THR A 21 12.03 -4.39 19.81
N ALA A 22 12.21 -5.43 20.63
CA ALA A 22 12.34 -6.81 20.15
C ALA A 22 11.08 -7.28 19.39
N VAL A 23 9.89 -6.97 19.90
CA VAL A 23 8.61 -7.25 19.20
C VAL A 23 8.58 -6.51 17.86
N ALA A 24 8.97 -5.23 17.83
CA ALA A 24 8.98 -4.45 16.60
C ALA A 24 9.89 -5.05 15.52
N VAL A 25 11.09 -5.50 15.90
CA VAL A 25 12.02 -6.22 15.00
C VAL A 25 11.36 -7.48 14.44
N LEU A 26 10.84 -8.36 15.29
CA LEU A 26 10.24 -9.63 14.87
C LEU A 26 9.05 -9.42 13.93
N VAL A 27 8.18 -8.46 14.24
CA VAL A 27 7.01 -8.12 13.44
C VAL A 27 7.40 -7.50 12.09
N ALA A 28 8.40 -6.63 12.06
CA ALA A 28 8.92 -6.05 10.83
C ALA A 28 9.56 -7.12 9.92
N LEU A 29 10.32 -8.06 10.49
CA LEU A 29 10.87 -9.21 9.75
C LEU A 29 9.76 -10.13 9.22
N ALA A 30 8.74 -10.42 10.02
CA ALA A 30 7.58 -11.20 9.59
C ALA A 30 6.81 -10.51 8.45
N THR A 31 6.71 -9.19 8.49
CA THR A 31 6.13 -8.38 7.41
C THR A 31 6.95 -8.50 6.14
N ALA A 32 8.27 -8.31 6.22
CA ALA A 32 9.19 -8.46 5.08
C ALA A 32 9.12 -9.87 4.46
N GLY A 33 9.14 -10.92 5.30
CA GLY A 33 9.01 -12.31 4.85
C GLY A 33 7.68 -12.58 4.15
N THR A 34 6.57 -12.06 4.67
CA THR A 34 5.25 -12.21 4.07
C THR A 34 5.14 -11.47 2.72
N CYS A 35 5.73 -10.28 2.63
CA CYS A 35 5.84 -9.54 1.37
C CYS A 35 6.73 -10.27 0.35
N TRP A 36 7.84 -10.87 0.77
CA TRP A 36 8.72 -11.69 -0.08
C TRP A 36 8.00 -12.90 -0.67
N LEU A 37 7.22 -13.63 0.15
CA LEU A 37 6.39 -14.74 -0.34
C LEU A 37 5.34 -14.25 -1.35
N SER A 38 4.80 -13.05 -1.15
CA SER A 38 3.84 -12.43 -2.07
C SER A 38 4.50 -11.99 -3.37
N LEU A 39 5.73 -11.46 -3.32
CA LEU A 39 6.50 -11.04 -4.50
C LEU A 39 6.66 -12.18 -5.51
N ARG A 40 6.87 -13.42 -5.04
CA ARG A 40 6.94 -14.60 -5.93
C ARG A 40 5.69 -14.79 -6.78
N ARG A 41 4.50 -14.51 -6.21
CA ARG A 41 3.20 -14.60 -6.90
C ARG A 41 2.93 -13.40 -7.81
N LEU A 42 3.57 -12.26 -7.54
CA LEU A 42 3.44 -11.03 -8.31
C LEU A 42 4.47 -10.94 -9.44
N ARG A 43 5.38 -11.92 -9.57
CA ARG A 43 6.33 -12.00 -10.69
C ARG A 43 5.56 -11.99 -12.01
N GLY A 44 6.01 -11.15 -12.93
CA GLY A 44 5.33 -10.93 -14.21
C GLY A 44 4.27 -9.83 -14.18
N THR A 45 3.90 -9.28 -13.02
CA THR A 45 3.04 -8.09 -12.94
C THR A 45 3.85 -6.83 -12.64
N THR A 46 3.26 -5.66 -12.86
CA THR A 46 3.83 -4.36 -12.42
C THR A 46 3.75 -4.16 -10.91
N LEU A 47 3.03 -5.01 -10.17
CA LEU A 47 2.95 -4.97 -8.69
C LEU A 47 4.21 -5.53 -8.00
N ALA A 48 5.13 -6.13 -8.75
CA ALA A 48 6.41 -6.57 -8.22
C ALA A 48 7.23 -5.41 -7.62
N ALA A 49 7.17 -4.22 -8.21
CA ALA A 49 7.89 -3.05 -7.71
C ALA A 49 7.30 -2.51 -6.39
N PRO A 50 5.97 -2.27 -6.25
CA PRO A 50 5.35 -1.99 -4.96
C PRO A 50 5.68 -3.02 -3.87
N ALA A 51 5.67 -4.32 -4.20
CA ALA A 51 6.03 -5.37 -3.26
C ALA A 51 7.51 -5.30 -2.84
N ALA A 52 8.42 -4.97 -3.76
CA ALA A 52 9.83 -4.74 -3.45
C ALA A 52 10.02 -3.55 -2.50
N TRP A 53 9.30 -2.44 -2.72
CA TRP A 53 9.29 -1.30 -1.79
C TRP A 53 8.74 -1.68 -0.42
N ALA A 54 7.72 -2.55 -0.35
CA ALA A 54 7.16 -3.00 0.92
C ALA A 54 8.17 -3.85 1.71
N ILE A 55 8.92 -4.71 1.01
CA ILE A 55 10.01 -5.49 1.60
C ILE A 55 11.12 -4.55 2.09
N GLY A 56 11.55 -3.60 1.26
CA GLY A 56 12.58 -2.63 1.61
C GLY A 56 12.22 -1.79 2.83
N SER A 57 10.98 -1.29 2.89
CA SER A 57 10.48 -0.52 4.04
C SER A 57 10.41 -1.36 5.31
N ALA A 58 9.89 -2.59 5.25
CA ALA A 58 9.83 -3.48 6.42
C ALA A 58 11.24 -3.89 6.89
N ALA A 59 12.16 -4.14 5.97
CA ALA A 59 13.56 -4.44 6.29
C ALA A 59 14.27 -3.24 6.92
N ALA A 60 14.01 -2.02 6.45
CA ALA A 60 14.55 -0.80 7.05
C ALA A 60 14.07 -0.59 8.48
N LEU A 61 12.77 -0.80 8.74
CA LEU A 61 12.20 -0.77 10.10
C LEU A 61 12.86 -1.81 11.01
N ALA A 62 12.97 -3.06 10.54
CA ALA A 62 13.63 -4.12 11.30
C ALA A 62 15.11 -3.79 11.61
N ALA A 63 15.84 -3.25 10.63
CA ALA A 63 17.24 -2.89 10.78
C ALA A 63 17.45 -1.74 11.77
N VAL A 64 16.61 -0.70 11.72
CA VAL A 64 16.67 0.42 12.67
C VAL A 64 16.36 -0.07 14.08
N GLU A 65 15.28 -0.82 14.29
CA GLU A 65 14.95 -1.31 15.64
C GLU A 65 15.99 -2.30 16.17
N ALA A 66 16.60 -3.14 15.33
CA ALA A 66 17.68 -4.03 15.74
C ALA A 66 18.95 -3.24 16.12
N TYR A 67 19.28 -2.19 15.36
CA TYR A 67 20.38 -1.28 15.69
C TYR A 67 20.14 -0.58 17.03
N LEU A 68 18.93 -0.06 17.26
CA LEU A 68 18.57 0.60 18.52
C LEU A 68 18.57 -0.36 19.71
N LEU A 69 18.12 -1.60 19.51
CA LEU A 69 18.20 -2.64 20.53
C LEU A 69 19.66 -2.94 20.91
N TRP A 70 20.55 -3.01 19.91
CA TRP A 70 21.98 -3.28 20.14
C TRP A 70 22.70 -2.12 20.83
N ARG A 71 22.40 -0.88 20.45
CA ARG A 71 23.00 0.33 21.05
C ARG A 71 22.43 0.66 22.42
N GLY A 72 21.20 0.24 22.71
CA GLY A 72 20.51 0.50 23.97
C GLY A 72 20.37 2.01 24.25
N ALA A 73 20.61 2.40 25.50
CA ALA A 73 20.50 3.79 25.94
C ALA A 73 21.66 4.71 25.48
N ALA A 74 22.70 4.17 24.83
CA ALA A 74 23.86 4.97 24.41
C ALA A 74 23.56 5.91 23.22
N GLU A 75 22.44 5.72 22.53
CA GLU A 75 22.04 6.53 21.40
C GLU A 75 21.16 7.72 21.84
N GLY A 76 21.54 8.93 21.43
CA GLY A 76 20.80 10.15 21.77
C GLY A 76 19.34 10.10 21.28
N ALA A 77 18.44 10.71 22.04
CA ALA A 77 16.99 10.71 21.73
C ALA A 77 16.68 11.27 20.32
N LEU A 78 17.42 12.28 19.89
CA LEU A 78 17.26 12.90 18.57
C LEU A 78 17.63 11.93 17.45
N GLN A 79 18.76 11.24 17.57
CA GLN A 79 19.21 10.25 16.59
C GLN A 79 18.23 9.08 16.50
N ARG A 80 17.72 8.60 17.65
CA ARG A 80 16.70 7.53 17.70
C ARG A 80 15.44 7.92 16.95
N SER A 81 14.87 9.09 17.26
CA SER A 81 13.65 9.58 16.60
C SER A 81 13.86 9.84 15.10
N ALA A 82 15.02 10.38 14.70
CA ALA A 82 15.36 10.59 13.30
C ALA A 82 15.49 9.28 12.50
N LEU A 83 16.18 8.26 13.05
CA LEU A 83 16.32 6.95 12.41
C LEU A 83 14.97 6.24 12.24
N ARG A 84 14.13 6.28 13.28
CA ARG A 84 12.77 5.72 13.24
C ARG A 84 11.91 6.40 12.18
N PHE A 85 11.92 7.73 12.14
CA PHE A 85 11.20 8.48 11.14
C PHE A 85 11.70 8.17 9.72
N PHE A 86 13.01 8.08 9.51
CA PHE A 86 13.60 7.71 8.22
C PHE A 86 13.13 6.33 7.72
N ALA A 87 13.08 5.33 8.60
CA ALA A 87 12.53 4.02 8.27
C ALA A 87 11.01 4.06 8.03
N ALA A 88 10.27 4.79 8.87
CA ALA A 88 8.82 4.98 8.74
C ALA A 88 8.43 5.67 7.43
N ALA A 89 9.23 6.63 6.96
CA ALA A 89 9.09 7.27 5.65
C ALA A 89 9.06 6.26 4.49
N GLY A 90 9.75 5.12 4.63
CA GLY A 90 9.73 4.03 3.66
C GLY A 90 8.32 3.46 3.44
N THR A 91 7.44 3.53 4.43
CA THR A 91 6.09 2.93 4.35
C THR A 91 5.17 3.66 3.37
N PHE A 92 5.51 4.88 2.96
CA PHE A 92 4.78 5.60 1.92
C PHE A 92 5.11 5.12 0.51
N CYS A 93 6.24 4.42 0.32
CA CYS A 93 6.72 4.01 -1.00
C CYS A 93 5.82 2.96 -1.68
N PRO A 94 5.37 1.88 -1.00
CA PRO A 94 4.54 0.86 -1.64
C PRO A 94 3.25 1.39 -2.26
N PRO A 95 2.37 2.14 -1.56
CA PRO A 95 1.15 2.66 -2.17
C PRO A 95 1.44 3.66 -3.30
N MET A 96 2.49 4.48 -3.17
CA MET A 96 2.89 5.40 -4.24
C MET A 96 3.41 4.67 -5.47
N ALA A 97 4.12 3.57 -5.30
CA ALA A 97 4.59 2.74 -6.42
C ALA A 97 3.42 2.12 -7.21
N VAL A 98 2.28 1.81 -6.57
CA VAL A 98 1.09 1.27 -7.26
C VAL A 98 0.51 2.28 -8.24
N LEU A 99 0.51 3.57 -7.90
CA LEU A 99 -0.09 4.63 -8.72
C LEU A 99 0.55 4.77 -10.10
N GLY A 100 1.81 4.36 -10.25
CA GLY A 100 2.52 4.32 -11.53
C GLY A 100 2.80 2.91 -12.07
N ALA A 101 2.09 1.89 -11.58
CA ALA A 101 2.28 0.50 -11.96
C ALA A 101 1.73 0.16 -13.36
N LYS A 102 2.15 0.88 -14.40
CA LYS A 102 1.75 0.67 -15.81
C LYS A 102 2.99 0.65 -16.72
N ARG A 103 3.08 -0.33 -17.61
CA ARG A 103 4.17 -0.39 -18.60
C ARG A 103 3.99 0.60 -19.76
N PRO A 104 5.10 1.11 -20.34
CA PRO A 104 6.51 0.96 -19.91
C PRO A 104 6.94 1.97 -18.81
N GLN A 105 5.99 2.72 -18.24
CA GLN A 105 6.24 3.83 -17.32
C GLN A 105 6.65 3.36 -15.90
N ASP A 106 6.43 2.09 -15.57
CA ASP A 106 6.66 1.51 -14.25
C ASP A 106 8.10 1.69 -13.75
N ARG A 107 9.11 1.53 -14.62
CA ARG A 107 10.53 1.73 -14.28
C ARG A 107 10.86 3.19 -13.96
N GLY A 108 10.43 4.11 -14.82
CA GLY A 108 10.62 5.56 -14.61
C GLY A 108 9.94 6.03 -13.34
N TRP A 109 8.76 5.47 -13.04
CA TRP A 109 8.01 5.79 -11.83
C TRP A 109 8.75 5.40 -10.53
N GLN A 110 9.56 4.33 -10.53
CA GLN A 110 10.30 3.96 -9.31
C GLN A 110 11.34 5.01 -8.91
N TRP A 111 11.89 5.76 -9.88
CA TRP A 111 12.75 6.91 -9.59
C TRP A 111 11.98 8.05 -8.93
N ILE A 112 10.73 8.28 -9.33
CA ILE A 112 9.85 9.27 -8.69
C ILE A 112 9.55 8.84 -7.25
N VAL A 113 9.26 7.55 -7.01
CA VAL A 113 9.03 7.01 -5.65
C VAL A 113 10.28 7.14 -4.79
N ALA A 114 11.46 6.83 -5.33
CA ALA A 114 12.73 6.99 -4.62
C ALA A 114 13.01 8.47 -4.29
N ALA A 115 12.81 9.38 -5.24
CA ALA A 115 12.95 10.82 -5.01
C ALA A 115 11.96 11.32 -3.93
N LEU A 116 10.70 10.86 -3.98
CA LEU A 116 9.70 11.16 -2.95
C LEU A 116 10.16 10.68 -1.57
N TRP A 117 10.70 9.47 -1.45
CA TRP A 117 11.22 8.95 -0.18
C TRP A 117 12.37 9.81 0.38
N LEU A 118 13.27 10.27 -0.48
CA LEU A 118 14.35 11.19 -0.08
C LEU A 118 13.78 12.54 0.41
N VAL A 119 12.78 13.08 -0.29
CA VAL A 119 12.11 14.34 0.11
C VAL A 119 11.39 14.17 1.45
N VAL A 120 10.64 13.08 1.62
CA VAL A 120 9.94 12.77 2.88
C VAL A 120 10.92 12.54 4.03
N SER A 121 12.09 11.99 3.74
CA SER A 121 13.16 11.73 4.73
C SER A 121 13.97 12.97 5.12
N LEU A 122 13.83 14.09 4.38
CA LEU A 122 14.62 15.31 4.60
C LEU A 122 14.54 15.87 6.02
N PRO A 123 13.39 15.89 6.71
CA PRO A 123 13.32 16.36 8.10
C PRO A 123 14.23 15.58 9.06
N ALA A 124 14.34 14.26 8.92
CA ALA A 124 15.26 13.46 9.75
C ALA A 124 16.73 13.82 9.46
N VAL A 125 17.09 13.98 8.19
CA VAL A 125 18.44 14.40 7.80
C VAL A 125 18.77 15.78 8.36
N GLN A 126 17.83 16.73 8.25
CA GLN A 126 17.98 18.08 8.78
C GLN A 126 18.13 18.10 10.30
N ALA A 127 17.35 17.30 11.03
CA ALA A 127 17.43 17.21 12.48
C ALA A 127 18.80 16.70 12.97
N VAL A 128 19.39 15.73 12.27
CA VAL A 128 20.74 15.23 12.59
C VAL A 128 21.83 16.26 12.26
N LEU A 129 21.72 16.95 11.13
CA LEU A 129 22.71 17.94 10.69
C LEU A 129 22.63 19.26 11.46
N ARG A 130 21.43 19.62 11.93
CA ARG A 130 21.15 20.86 12.67
C ARG A 130 20.28 20.53 13.89
N PRO A 131 20.86 19.97 14.95
CA PRO A 131 20.11 19.60 16.15
C PRO A 131 19.38 20.80 16.74
N ALA A 132 18.05 20.68 16.86
CA ALA A 132 17.18 21.67 17.45
C ALA A 132 16.18 20.96 18.37
N GLY A 133 16.63 20.65 19.59
CA GLY A 133 15.85 19.91 20.58
C GLY A 133 16.24 18.43 20.70
N ASP A 134 15.55 17.73 21.59
CA ASP A 134 15.88 16.36 21.97
C ASP A 134 15.26 15.31 21.05
N HIS A 135 14.31 15.69 20.20
CA HIS A 135 13.59 14.79 19.29
C HIS A 135 13.24 15.48 17.98
N LEU A 136 12.99 14.69 16.94
CA LEU A 136 12.48 15.19 15.67
C LEU A 136 11.04 15.69 15.84
N GLU A 137 10.79 16.95 15.50
CA GLU A 137 9.45 17.54 15.43
C GLU A 137 9.16 18.04 14.01
N LEU A 138 8.04 17.57 13.45
CA LEU A 138 7.56 18.03 12.15
C LEU A 138 6.71 19.27 12.28
N SER A 139 6.85 20.18 11.31
CA SER A 139 5.93 21.29 11.16
C SER A 139 4.52 20.80 10.83
N GLY A 140 3.51 21.65 11.09
CA GLY A 140 2.13 21.36 10.73
C GLY A 140 1.95 21.11 9.22
N LEU A 141 2.72 21.82 8.38
CA LEU A 141 2.69 21.64 6.93
C LEU A 141 3.23 20.27 6.51
N TRP A 142 4.36 19.84 7.08
CA TRP A 142 4.90 18.49 6.82
C TRP A 142 3.95 17.40 7.28
N THR A 143 3.35 17.57 8.47
CA THR A 143 2.36 16.64 9.00
C THR A 143 1.15 16.51 8.06
N ALA A 144 0.62 17.63 7.57
CA ALA A 144 -0.49 17.64 6.62
C ALA A 144 -0.12 16.99 5.28
N PHE A 145 1.07 17.28 4.76
CA PHE A 145 1.60 16.66 3.54
C PHE A 145 1.66 15.12 3.65
N LEU A 146 2.23 14.60 4.75
CA LEU A 146 2.29 13.15 4.99
C LEU A 146 0.90 12.53 5.18
N ALA A 147 -0.01 13.22 5.87
CA ALA A 147 -1.38 12.75 6.02
C ALA A 147 -2.10 12.61 4.67
N VAL A 148 -1.97 13.61 3.79
CA VAL A 148 -2.52 13.55 2.42
C VAL A 148 -1.91 12.38 1.65
N LEU A 149 -0.59 12.20 1.72
CA LEU A 149 0.11 11.11 1.04
C LEU A 149 -0.38 9.73 1.51
N ALA A 150 -0.51 9.54 2.83
CA ALA A 150 -1.00 8.30 3.41
C ALA A 150 -2.44 8.02 2.98
N VAL A 151 -3.35 8.99 3.16
CA VAL A 151 -4.78 8.83 2.85
C VAL A 151 -5.00 8.57 1.36
N TYR A 152 -4.34 9.32 0.50
CA TYR A 152 -4.45 9.14 -0.95
C TYR A 152 -3.92 7.78 -1.41
N GLY A 153 -2.74 7.38 -0.94
CA GLY A 153 -2.12 6.12 -1.33
C GLY A 153 -2.86 4.88 -0.84
N THR A 154 -3.55 4.97 0.29
CA THR A 154 -4.12 3.80 0.99
C THR A 154 -5.64 3.78 0.88
N VAL A 155 -6.33 4.65 1.61
CA VAL A 155 -7.79 4.61 1.76
C VAL A 155 -8.50 5.07 0.49
N LEU A 156 -8.07 6.15 -0.16
CA LEU A 156 -8.72 6.58 -1.39
C LEU A 156 -8.53 5.57 -2.52
N ASN A 157 -7.36 4.92 -2.59
CA ASN A 157 -7.11 3.93 -3.64
C ASN A 157 -7.76 2.57 -3.36
N TYR A 158 -7.72 2.06 -2.12
CA TYR A 158 -8.17 0.70 -1.80
C TYR A 158 -9.49 0.64 -1.00
N GLY A 159 -9.98 1.76 -0.48
CA GLY A 159 -11.27 1.88 0.20
C GLY A 159 -12.48 1.37 -0.61
N PRO A 160 -12.58 1.59 -1.93
CA PRO A 160 -13.69 1.06 -2.72
C PRO A 160 -13.48 -0.40 -3.16
N THR A 161 -12.44 -1.08 -2.68
CA THR A 161 -12.16 -2.49 -2.99
C THR A 161 -12.48 -3.38 -1.79
N ARG A 162 -12.36 -4.70 -1.96
CA ARG A 162 -12.47 -5.64 -0.82
C ARG A 162 -11.39 -5.46 0.25
N TYR A 163 -10.33 -4.70 -0.04
CA TYR A 163 -9.22 -4.46 0.88
C TYR A 163 -9.41 -3.22 1.76
N ALA A 164 -10.60 -2.63 1.81
CA ALA A 164 -10.90 -1.44 2.62
C ALA A 164 -10.45 -1.54 4.10
N ALA A 165 -10.74 -2.67 4.75
CA ALA A 165 -10.31 -2.89 6.13
C ALA A 165 -8.79 -2.99 6.26
N ALA A 166 -8.13 -3.67 5.32
CA ALA A 166 -6.67 -3.77 5.30
C ALA A 166 -6.02 -2.42 5.03
N SER A 167 -6.57 -1.60 4.13
CA SER A 167 -6.02 -0.26 3.83
C SER A 167 -6.19 0.71 5.00
N LEU A 168 -7.29 0.61 5.75
CA LEU A 168 -7.46 1.38 6.98
C LEU A 168 -6.45 0.98 8.06
N LEU A 169 -6.25 -0.32 8.29
CA LEU A 169 -5.23 -0.80 9.22
C LEU A 169 -3.82 -0.36 8.79
N TYR A 170 -3.54 -0.38 7.50
CA TYR A 170 -2.26 0.11 6.96
C TYR A 170 -2.07 1.61 7.24
N LEU A 171 -3.09 2.44 6.96
CA LEU A 171 -3.08 3.87 7.26
C LEU A 171 -2.83 4.13 8.76
N LEU A 172 -3.53 3.41 9.64
CA LEU A 172 -3.35 3.54 11.09
C LEU A 172 -1.94 3.12 11.53
N GLY A 173 -1.38 2.07 10.92
CA GLY A 173 0.01 1.66 11.13
C GLY A 173 1.01 2.75 10.72
N GLN A 174 0.83 3.37 9.56
CA GLN A 174 1.66 4.50 9.11
C GLN A 174 1.53 5.70 10.05
N ALA A 175 0.30 6.06 10.45
CA ALA A 175 0.04 7.15 11.37
C ALA A 175 0.72 6.92 12.72
N ALA A 176 0.66 5.70 13.26
CA ALA A 176 1.33 5.33 14.50
C ALA A 176 2.87 5.44 14.38
N LEU A 177 3.46 5.03 13.27
CA LEU A 177 4.91 5.14 13.04
C LEU A 177 5.42 6.58 12.95
N ILE A 178 4.62 7.50 12.41
CA ILE A 178 4.99 8.92 12.32
C ILE A 178 4.55 9.74 13.54
N ALA A 179 3.63 9.23 14.36
CA ALA A 179 3.05 9.96 15.49
C ALA A 179 4.09 10.58 16.44
N PRO A 180 5.22 9.91 16.78
CA PRO A 180 6.27 10.50 17.62
C PRO A 180 6.87 11.81 17.08
N ALA A 181 6.90 11.97 15.76
CA ALA A 181 7.44 13.16 15.10
C ALA A 181 6.38 14.26 14.90
N THR A 182 5.14 14.07 15.39
CA THR A 182 4.03 15.02 15.22
C THR A 182 3.49 15.48 16.58
N ARG A 183 2.55 16.44 16.55
CA ARG A 183 1.82 16.89 17.75
C ARG A 183 0.98 15.80 18.42
N LEU A 184 0.77 14.64 17.78
CA LEU A 184 0.08 13.51 18.41
C LEU A 184 0.87 12.96 19.60
N ARG A 185 2.19 13.10 19.61
CA ARG A 185 3.05 12.74 20.75
C ARG A 185 2.60 13.41 22.04
N THR A 186 2.23 14.70 22.00
CA THR A 186 1.81 15.42 23.21
C THR A 186 0.40 15.05 23.66
N ALA A 187 -0.42 14.50 22.77
CA ALA A 187 -1.80 14.12 23.08
C ALA A 187 -1.89 12.75 23.77
N LEU A 188 -0.91 11.87 23.55
CA LEU A 188 -0.92 10.50 24.07
C LEU A 188 0.44 10.16 24.72
N PRO A 189 0.47 9.78 26.01
CA PRO A 189 1.71 9.60 26.77
C PRO A 189 2.38 8.24 26.51
N TRP A 190 2.45 7.82 25.23
CA TRP A 190 3.11 6.58 24.84
C TRP A 190 4.58 6.80 24.48
N THR A 191 5.41 5.82 24.78
CA THR A 191 6.83 5.82 24.40
C THR A 191 6.99 5.66 22.89
N GLU A 192 8.11 6.14 22.33
CA GLU A 192 8.42 5.95 20.90
C GLU A 192 8.48 4.46 20.51
N ASP A 193 8.96 3.61 21.43
CA ASP A 193 9.03 2.16 21.25
C ASP A 193 7.61 1.56 21.13
N ALA A 194 6.67 2.02 21.95
CA ALA A 194 5.27 1.59 21.91
C ALA A 194 4.59 2.01 20.60
N TRP A 195 4.78 3.26 20.16
CA TRP A 195 4.29 3.74 18.86
C TRP A 195 4.81 2.89 17.71
N THR A 196 6.10 2.56 17.74
CA THR A 196 6.74 1.75 16.70
C THR A 196 6.17 0.33 16.69
N ALA A 197 6.07 -0.32 17.85
CA ALA A 197 5.50 -1.66 17.98
C ALA A 197 4.04 -1.72 17.52
N ILE A 198 3.21 -0.74 17.90
CA ILE A 198 1.82 -0.62 17.43
C ILE A 198 1.79 -0.47 15.91
N GLY A 199 2.60 0.44 15.37
CA GLY A 199 2.67 0.73 13.95
C GLY A 199 2.99 -0.50 13.12
N VAL A 200 4.09 -1.20 13.43
CA VAL A 200 4.47 -2.42 12.67
C VAL A 200 3.47 -3.55 12.86
N THR A 201 2.84 -3.68 14.03
CA THR A 201 1.80 -4.69 14.27
C THR A 201 0.56 -4.43 13.42
N LEU A 202 0.13 -3.18 13.29
CA LEU A 202 -0.97 -2.79 12.41
C LEU A 202 -0.65 -3.05 10.94
N LEU A 203 0.59 -2.76 10.50
CA LEU A 203 1.03 -3.06 9.13
C LEU A 203 1.01 -4.57 8.84
N LEU A 204 1.52 -5.39 9.76
CA LEU A 204 1.48 -6.86 9.62
C LEU A 204 0.03 -7.36 9.60
N THR A 205 -0.83 -6.83 10.49
CA THR A 205 -2.25 -7.20 10.57
C THR A 205 -2.98 -6.84 9.28
N ALA A 206 -2.72 -5.65 8.71
CA ALA A 206 -3.26 -5.24 7.41
C ALA A 206 -2.91 -6.26 6.31
N LEU A 207 -1.66 -6.73 6.28
CA LEU A 207 -1.20 -7.73 5.31
C LEU A 207 -1.90 -9.08 5.51
N TRP A 208 -2.07 -9.53 6.75
CA TRP A 208 -2.81 -10.77 7.04
C TRP A 208 -4.28 -10.68 6.67
N VAL A 209 -4.95 -9.56 6.98
CA VAL A 209 -6.34 -9.30 6.57
C VAL A 209 -6.46 -9.33 5.06
N ALA A 210 -5.56 -8.66 4.32
CA ALA A 210 -5.55 -8.71 2.87
C ALA A 210 -5.33 -10.15 2.34
N ARG A 211 -4.41 -10.91 2.93
CA ARG A 211 -4.15 -12.31 2.54
C ARG A 211 -5.36 -13.20 2.81
N ALA A 212 -5.98 -13.10 3.97
CA ALA A 212 -7.18 -13.85 4.33
C ALA A 212 -8.33 -13.56 3.36
N LYS A 213 -8.57 -12.27 3.06
CA LYS A 213 -9.58 -11.86 2.06
C LYS A 213 -9.29 -12.39 0.67
N THR A 214 -8.02 -12.57 0.32
CA THR A 214 -7.68 -13.14 -0.98
C THR A 214 -7.71 -14.67 -0.98
N ALA A 215 -7.41 -15.33 0.15
CA ALA A 215 -7.49 -16.79 0.32
C ALA A 215 -8.94 -17.29 0.42
N ALA A 216 -9.86 -16.44 0.88
CA ALA A 216 -11.30 -16.71 0.90
C ALA A 216 -11.93 -16.78 -0.49
N ILE A 217 -11.17 -16.48 -1.56
CA ILE A 217 -11.58 -16.73 -2.93
C ILE A 217 -11.27 -18.20 -3.23
N PRO A 218 -12.27 -19.02 -3.58
CA PRO A 218 -12.07 -20.42 -3.95
C PRO A 218 -10.94 -20.55 -4.99
N VAL A 219 -9.98 -21.45 -4.70
CA VAL A 219 -8.74 -21.65 -5.50
C VAL A 219 -9.03 -22.02 -6.97
N ALA A 220 -10.24 -22.51 -7.27
CA ALA A 220 -10.71 -22.73 -8.64
C ALA A 220 -10.68 -21.46 -9.52
N GLU A 221 -10.70 -20.26 -8.94
CA GLU A 221 -10.59 -18.97 -9.65
C GLU A 221 -9.16 -18.41 -9.70
N ARG A 222 -8.17 -19.09 -9.09
CA ARG A 222 -6.91 -18.46 -8.70
C ARG A 222 -5.65 -19.09 -9.29
N PHE A 223 -5.70 -19.57 -10.53
CA PHE A 223 -4.56 -20.07 -11.33
C PHE A 223 -4.16 -21.55 -11.11
N GLY A 224 -5.10 -22.50 -11.28
CA GLY A 224 -4.81 -23.90 -11.58
C GLY A 224 -4.77 -24.16 -13.09
N ALA A 225 -4.08 -25.23 -13.53
CA ALA A 225 -3.86 -25.59 -14.93
C ALA A 225 -5.13 -25.79 -15.79
N GLU A 226 -6.31 -25.84 -15.18
CA GLU A 226 -7.62 -25.82 -15.86
C GLU A 226 -8.12 -24.41 -16.23
N LEU A 227 -7.51 -23.31 -15.74
CA LEU A 227 -7.85 -21.94 -16.17
C LEU A 227 -7.44 -21.62 -17.62
N ALA A 228 -6.58 -22.45 -18.23
CA ALA A 228 -6.34 -22.40 -19.66
C ALA A 228 -7.46 -23.08 -20.47
N ALA A 229 -8.32 -23.88 -19.81
CA ALA A 229 -9.43 -24.61 -20.41
C ALA A 229 -10.81 -23.99 -20.11
N CYS A 230 -10.94 -23.18 -19.06
CA CYS A 230 -12.18 -22.51 -18.68
C CYS A 230 -12.06 -20.98 -18.85
N ASP A 231 -12.88 -20.40 -19.75
CA ASP A 231 -13.13 -18.96 -19.88
C ASP A 231 -13.42 -18.33 -18.50
N LEU A 232 -12.41 -17.74 -17.86
CA LEU A 232 -12.66 -16.86 -16.71
C LEU A 232 -13.62 -15.78 -17.18
N THR A 233 -14.79 -15.68 -16.54
CA THR A 233 -15.74 -14.64 -16.89
C THR A 233 -15.04 -13.27 -16.82
N PRO A 234 -15.22 -12.39 -17.82
CA PRO A 234 -14.60 -11.06 -17.84
C PRO A 234 -14.76 -10.28 -16.52
N THR A 235 -15.86 -10.53 -15.81
CA THR A 235 -16.14 -9.99 -14.48
C THR A 235 -15.14 -10.46 -13.42
N ALA A 236 -14.85 -11.75 -13.30
CA ALA A 236 -13.91 -12.25 -12.29
C ALA A 236 -12.51 -11.65 -12.47
N ARG A 237 -12.04 -11.61 -13.73
CA ARG A 237 -10.75 -11.00 -14.07
C ARG A 237 -10.73 -9.50 -13.77
N TRP A 238 -11.80 -8.79 -14.13
CA TRP A 238 -11.96 -7.37 -13.80
C TRP A 238 -11.86 -7.11 -12.28
N LEU A 239 -12.58 -7.88 -11.47
CA LEU A 239 -12.57 -7.74 -10.01
C LEU A 239 -11.18 -8.02 -9.43
N ALA A 240 -10.49 -9.04 -9.93
CA ALA A 240 -9.13 -9.36 -9.51
C ALA A 240 -8.15 -8.21 -9.83
N PHE A 241 -8.23 -7.65 -11.05
CA PHE A 241 -7.43 -6.49 -11.45
C PHE A 241 -7.72 -5.27 -10.57
N ARG A 242 -8.99 -4.91 -10.42
CA ARG A 242 -9.46 -3.76 -9.64
C ARG A 242 -9.02 -3.84 -8.19
N ASP A 243 -9.15 -5.01 -7.56
CA ASP A 243 -8.73 -5.21 -6.18
C ASP A 243 -7.19 -5.13 -6.04
N ALA A 244 -6.43 -5.55 -7.06
CA ALA A 244 -4.97 -5.51 -7.00
C ALA A 244 -4.38 -4.10 -7.23
N PHE A 245 -4.94 -3.33 -8.17
CA PHE A 245 -4.42 -2.02 -8.57
C PHE A 245 -5.17 -0.82 -7.96
N GLY A 246 -6.35 -1.04 -7.37
CA GLY A 246 -7.15 -0.03 -6.69
C GLY A 246 -7.96 0.87 -7.63
N LEU A 247 -8.57 1.90 -7.02
CA LEU A 247 -9.47 2.87 -7.64
C LEU A 247 -8.84 3.59 -8.83
N SER A 248 -7.63 4.12 -8.68
CA SER A 248 -7.04 5.01 -9.69
C SER A 248 -6.85 4.33 -11.04
N TRP A 249 -6.41 3.07 -11.04
CA TRP A 249 -6.29 2.27 -12.26
C TRP A 249 -7.61 1.62 -12.66
N GLY A 250 -8.41 1.17 -11.70
CA GLY A 250 -9.74 0.63 -11.96
C GLY A 250 -10.58 1.60 -12.80
N LEU A 251 -10.77 2.84 -12.33
CA LEU A 251 -11.60 3.82 -13.05
C LEU A 251 -11.10 4.10 -14.47
N ARG A 252 -9.78 4.14 -14.69
CA ARG A 252 -9.20 4.34 -16.02
C ARG A 252 -9.55 3.20 -16.97
N ILE A 253 -9.44 1.95 -16.51
CA ILE A 253 -9.77 0.78 -17.33
C ILE A 253 -11.28 0.69 -17.56
N LEU A 254 -12.08 0.91 -16.52
CA LEU A 254 -13.54 0.96 -16.61
C LEU A 254 -14.00 1.95 -17.68
N HIS A 255 -13.46 3.17 -17.66
CA HIS A 255 -13.79 4.19 -18.64
C HIS A 255 -13.43 3.75 -20.07
N ARG A 256 -12.21 3.23 -20.29
CA ARG A 256 -11.79 2.75 -21.63
C ARG A 256 -12.63 1.59 -22.16
N VAL A 257 -13.02 0.66 -21.30
CA VAL A 257 -13.91 -0.44 -21.68
C VAL A 257 -15.29 0.11 -22.06
N ASN A 258 -15.83 1.07 -21.30
CA ASN A 258 -17.15 1.63 -21.59
C ASN A 258 -17.15 2.51 -22.86
N GLU A 259 -16.10 3.28 -23.13
CA GLU A 259 -15.93 3.99 -24.41
C GLU A 259 -15.94 3.01 -25.58
N THR A 260 -15.24 1.87 -25.45
CA THR A 260 -15.21 0.83 -26.49
C THR A 260 -16.59 0.16 -26.65
N ALA A 261 -17.26 -0.12 -25.53
CA ALA A 261 -18.59 -0.72 -25.51
C ALA A 261 -19.65 0.17 -26.16
N GLU A 262 -19.53 1.49 -26.00
CA GLU A 262 -20.41 2.47 -26.64
C GLU A 262 -20.20 2.50 -28.16
N LEU A 263 -18.94 2.62 -28.60
CA LEU A 263 -18.59 2.65 -30.04
C LEU A 263 -18.98 1.35 -30.76
N ALA A 264 -18.76 0.20 -30.11
CA ALA A 264 -19.09 -1.11 -30.65
C ALA A 264 -20.54 -1.55 -30.36
N LYS A 265 -21.36 -0.67 -29.74
CA LYS A 265 -22.77 -0.93 -29.37
C LYS A 265 -22.97 -2.24 -28.61
N TRP A 266 -22.06 -2.56 -27.69
CA TRP A 266 -22.18 -3.76 -26.87
C TRP A 266 -23.45 -3.69 -25.99
N PRO A 267 -24.14 -4.82 -25.77
CA PRO A 267 -25.34 -4.87 -24.92
C PRO A 267 -25.03 -4.80 -23.42
N VAL A 268 -23.75 -4.60 -23.04
CA VAL A 268 -23.27 -4.55 -21.67
C VAL A 268 -22.36 -3.36 -21.42
N ARG A 269 -22.24 -2.96 -20.15
CA ARG A 269 -21.32 -1.95 -19.65
C ARG A 269 -20.53 -2.52 -18.47
N LEU A 270 -19.28 -2.11 -18.34
CA LEU A 270 -18.46 -2.44 -17.19
C LEU A 270 -18.79 -1.46 -16.05
N ALA A 271 -19.41 -1.96 -14.99
CA ALA A 271 -19.58 -1.26 -13.73
C ALA A 271 -18.44 -1.61 -12.76
N TRP A 272 -18.38 -0.88 -11.63
CA TRP A 272 -17.34 -1.12 -10.62
C TRP A 272 -17.33 -2.59 -10.14
N ASN A 273 -18.51 -3.22 -10.01
CA ASN A 273 -18.67 -4.58 -9.52
C ASN A 273 -18.73 -5.67 -10.61
N GLY A 274 -18.50 -5.32 -11.88
CA GLY A 274 -18.57 -6.28 -12.98
C GLY A 274 -19.36 -5.77 -14.18
N PHE A 275 -19.57 -6.63 -15.17
CA PHE A 275 -20.39 -6.29 -16.33
C PHE A 275 -21.88 -6.31 -15.99
N VAL A 276 -22.60 -5.29 -16.43
CA VAL A 276 -24.06 -5.10 -16.28
C VAL A 276 -24.70 -4.86 -17.65
N ALA A 277 -25.99 -5.14 -17.81
CA ALA A 277 -26.70 -4.83 -19.06
C ALA A 277 -26.72 -3.31 -19.30
N ALA A 278 -26.64 -2.88 -20.56
CA ALA A 278 -26.82 -1.48 -20.93
C ALA A 278 -28.31 -1.08 -20.78
N ASP A 279 -28.57 0.14 -20.30
CA ASP A 279 -29.91 0.60 -19.88
C ASP A 279 -30.99 0.50 -20.97
N ASP A 280 -30.61 0.62 -22.25
CA ASP A 280 -31.53 0.46 -23.40
C ASP A 280 -32.04 -0.99 -23.59
N VAL A 281 -31.42 -1.97 -22.92
CA VAL A 281 -31.68 -3.41 -23.08
C VAL A 281 -32.26 -4.04 -21.81
N SER A 282 -32.46 -3.24 -20.74
CA SER A 282 -32.80 -3.66 -19.37
C SER A 282 -34.13 -4.40 -19.19
N LYS A 283 -34.94 -4.61 -20.23
CA LYS A 283 -36.18 -5.42 -20.15
C LYS A 283 -36.16 -6.75 -20.88
N GLN A 284 -35.16 -7.06 -21.72
CA GLN A 284 -35.18 -8.29 -22.53
C GLN A 284 -33.94 -9.18 -22.43
N VAL A 285 -32.80 -8.69 -21.92
CA VAL A 285 -31.51 -9.44 -21.96
C VAL A 285 -31.01 -9.91 -20.58
N ALA A 286 -31.76 -9.69 -19.50
CA ALA A 286 -31.34 -10.11 -18.15
C ALA A 286 -31.09 -11.64 -17.99
N THR A 287 -31.53 -12.45 -18.96
CA THR A 287 -31.32 -13.92 -19.01
C THR A 287 -30.79 -14.44 -20.34
N ALA A 288 -30.60 -13.59 -21.35
CA ALA A 288 -30.08 -14.04 -22.66
C ALA A 288 -28.55 -14.09 -22.62
N GLU A 289 -27.98 -15.25 -22.95
CA GLU A 289 -26.54 -15.39 -23.09
C GLU A 289 -25.99 -14.34 -24.08
N LEU A 290 -24.92 -13.65 -23.68
CA LEU A 290 -24.24 -12.72 -24.57
C LEU A 290 -23.84 -13.44 -25.87
N PRO A 291 -24.08 -12.83 -27.06
CA PRO A 291 -23.56 -13.35 -28.31
C PRO A 291 -22.07 -13.69 -28.18
N SER A 292 -21.67 -14.84 -28.69
CA SER A 292 -20.28 -15.32 -28.60
C SER A 292 -19.28 -14.31 -29.17
N GLU A 293 -19.65 -13.59 -30.22
CA GLU A 293 -18.88 -12.49 -30.81
C GLU A 293 -18.66 -11.34 -29.81
N SER A 294 -19.70 -10.86 -29.16
CA SER A 294 -19.62 -9.80 -28.14
C SER A 294 -18.74 -10.25 -26.96
N ARG A 295 -18.88 -11.52 -26.55
CA ARG A 295 -18.03 -12.11 -25.50
C ARG A 295 -16.56 -12.07 -25.90
N ALA A 296 -16.22 -12.60 -27.09
CA ALA A 296 -14.86 -12.59 -27.60
C ALA A 296 -14.28 -11.18 -27.72
N ALA A 297 -15.07 -10.21 -28.18
CA ALA A 297 -14.67 -8.80 -28.28
C ALA A 297 -14.38 -8.17 -26.90
N ILE A 298 -15.20 -8.47 -25.89
CA ILE A 298 -14.98 -8.04 -24.50
C ILE A 298 -13.67 -8.61 -23.94
N HIS A 299 -13.45 -9.92 -24.12
CA HIS A 299 -12.21 -10.58 -23.70
C HIS A 299 -10.99 -9.96 -24.37
N ALA A 300 -11.01 -9.82 -25.69
CA ALA A 300 -9.90 -9.23 -26.46
C ALA A 300 -9.59 -7.78 -26.03
N THR A 301 -10.62 -6.99 -25.74
CA THR A 301 -10.46 -5.62 -25.27
C THR A 301 -9.85 -5.58 -23.88
N LEU A 302 -10.38 -6.37 -22.93
CA LEU A 302 -9.86 -6.43 -21.58
C LEU A 302 -8.41 -6.94 -21.56
N ASP A 303 -8.10 -7.98 -22.33
CA ASP A 303 -6.75 -8.49 -22.55
C ASP A 303 -5.79 -7.41 -22.99
N THR A 304 -6.17 -6.67 -24.04
CA THR A 304 -5.32 -5.63 -24.63
C THR A 304 -5.01 -4.53 -23.61
N LEU A 305 -5.99 -4.15 -22.80
CA LEU A 305 -5.82 -3.15 -21.75
C LEU A 305 -4.97 -3.67 -20.58
N LEU A 306 -5.22 -4.91 -20.12
CA LEU A 306 -4.59 -5.49 -18.93
C LEU A 306 -3.16 -6.00 -19.17
N ARG A 307 -2.77 -6.32 -20.42
CA ARG A 307 -1.38 -6.69 -20.78
C ARG A 307 -0.32 -5.66 -20.36
N ARG A 308 -0.72 -4.40 -20.15
CA ARG A 308 0.15 -3.32 -19.65
C ARG A 308 0.48 -3.43 -18.16
N PHE A 309 -0.23 -4.30 -17.44
CA PHE A 309 -0.12 -4.53 -15.99
C PHE A 309 0.33 -5.97 -15.70
N GLU A 310 -0.25 -6.93 -16.42
CA GLU A 310 0.01 -8.36 -16.30
C GLU A 310 0.86 -8.82 -17.49
N ARG A 311 1.95 -9.59 -17.27
CA ARG A 311 2.48 -10.44 -18.36
C ARG A 311 1.52 -11.61 -18.46
N VAL A 312 0.70 -11.63 -19.51
CA VAL A 312 0.12 -12.89 -19.98
C VAL A 312 1.34 -13.73 -20.36
N ALA A 313 1.68 -14.74 -19.54
CA ALA A 313 2.62 -15.75 -19.99
C ALA A 313 2.00 -16.33 -21.26
N ALA A 314 2.69 -16.20 -22.40
CA ALA A 314 2.25 -16.87 -23.60
C ALA A 314 2.17 -18.36 -23.24
N ALA A 315 0.95 -18.91 -23.24
CA ALA A 315 0.75 -20.34 -23.06
C ALA A 315 1.46 -21.03 -24.23
N GLY A 316 2.68 -21.50 -24.03
CA GLY A 316 3.49 -22.07 -25.12
C GLY A 316 4.99 -22.15 -24.89
N GLU A 317 5.56 -21.48 -23.89
CA GLU A 317 6.99 -21.57 -23.58
C GLU A 317 7.20 -22.14 -22.17
N SER A 318 7.05 -23.45 -22.03
CA SER A 318 7.48 -24.22 -20.85
C SER A 318 8.10 -25.54 -21.29
#